data_AF-A0A5Q2QFK6-F1
#
_entry.id   AF-A0A5Q2QFK6-F1
#
_cell.length_a   1.000
_cell.length_b   1.000
_cell.length_c   1.000
_cell.angle_alpha   90.00
_cell.angle_beta   90.00
_cell.angle_gamma   90.00
#
_symmetry.space_group_name_H-M   'P 1'
#
loop_
_entity.id
_entity.type
_entity.pdbx_description
1 polymer ?
#
loop_
_entity_poly.entity_id
_entity_poly.type
_entity_poly.pdbx_seq_one_letter_code
_entity_poly.pdbx_strand_id
1 'polypeptide(L)'
;MSLQTELESAVALTTSDAQLLHQVVHGGTTETVTTESGSLDSVAKLLNDANTRINTEADGILEQSIEAAALSEQFANQAGSEADRAEQAALNGVTETQTILEQVQTSGAQTLQQADTALQTILAKLLAVGLPDSLIGAAGQLLKVKNDESGYTLVNSAASPRFFGLAHSTDGTELLLTEGREDYDTRLFQAWMISEGINFSIQRNELVMQL
;
A
#
# COMPACT_ATOMS: atom_id res chain seq x y z
N MET A 1 -28.60 99.76 -51.41
CA MET A 1 -28.10 99.82 -50.02
C MET A 1 -26.96 100.81 -49.98
N SER A 2 -26.82 101.58 -48.89
CA SER A 2 -25.69 102.50 -48.72
C SER A 2 -24.63 101.86 -47.82
N LEU A 3 -23.37 102.28 -47.98
CA LEU A 3 -22.26 101.88 -47.11
C LEU A 3 -22.55 102.11 -45.62
N GLN A 4 -23.35 103.12 -45.30
CA GLN A 4 -23.73 103.44 -43.93
C GLN A 4 -24.65 102.37 -43.32
N THR A 5 -25.64 101.89 -44.08
CA THR A 5 -26.56 100.82 -43.65
C THR A 5 -25.83 99.48 -43.50
N GLU A 6 -24.85 99.20 -44.36
CA GLU A 6 -24.02 97.99 -44.26
C GLU A 6 -23.09 98.04 -43.03
N LEU A 7 -22.50 99.18 -42.74
CA LEU A 7 -21.66 99.38 -41.55
C LEU A 7 -22.47 99.23 -40.26
N GLU A 8 -23.65 99.83 -40.18
CA GLU A 8 -24.55 99.70 -39.02
C GLU A 8 -24.96 98.24 -38.78
N SER A 9 -25.27 97.50 -39.85
CA SER A 9 -25.62 96.08 -39.75
C SER A 9 -24.45 95.21 -39.29
N ALA A 10 -23.24 95.47 -39.79
CA ALA A 10 -22.04 94.75 -39.38
C ALA A 10 -21.65 95.02 -37.91
N VAL A 11 -21.78 96.27 -37.46
CA VAL A 11 -21.54 96.64 -36.06
C VAL A 11 -22.58 96.00 -35.14
N ALA A 12 -23.85 95.97 -35.53
CA ALA A 12 -24.90 95.30 -34.77
C ALA A 12 -24.64 93.80 -34.62
N LEU A 13 -24.26 93.12 -35.72
CA LEU A 13 -23.91 91.70 -35.69
C LEU A 13 -22.70 91.44 -34.78
N THR A 14 -21.61 92.21 -34.97
CA THR A 14 -20.39 92.06 -34.15
C THR A 14 -20.67 92.30 -32.66
N THR A 15 -21.54 93.25 -32.33
CA THR A 15 -21.91 93.54 -30.93
C THR A 15 -22.72 92.39 -30.33
N SER A 16 -23.64 91.80 -31.10
CA SER A 16 -24.42 90.63 -30.70
C SER A 16 -23.51 89.42 -30.45
N ASP A 17 -22.61 89.13 -31.39
CA ASP A 17 -21.67 88.00 -31.26
C ASP A 17 -20.70 88.18 -30.09
N ALA A 18 -20.23 89.42 -29.85
CA ALA A 18 -19.38 89.74 -28.71
C ALA A 18 -20.10 89.53 -27.37
N GLN A 19 -21.42 89.79 -27.30
CA GLN A 19 -22.22 89.52 -26.11
C GLN A 19 -22.40 88.01 -25.87
N LEU A 20 -22.66 87.23 -26.93
CA LEU A 20 -22.73 85.77 -26.83
C LEU A 20 -21.38 85.19 -26.36
N LEU A 21 -20.26 85.64 -26.94
CA LEU A 21 -18.93 85.22 -26.52
C LEU A 21 -18.66 85.61 -25.06
N HIS A 22 -19.03 86.82 -24.65
CA HIS A 22 -18.89 87.27 -23.27
C HIS A 22 -19.67 86.36 -22.30
N GLN A 23 -20.91 85.99 -22.64
CA GLN A 23 -21.73 85.08 -21.83
C GLN A 23 -21.13 83.66 -21.79
N VAL A 24 -20.56 83.16 -22.89
CA VAL A 24 -19.91 81.84 -22.91
C VAL A 24 -18.69 81.83 -22.00
N VAL A 25 -17.86 82.88 -22.04
CA VAL A 25 -16.60 82.95 -21.29
C VAL A 25 -16.81 83.34 -19.82
N HIS A 26 -17.72 84.27 -19.54
CA HIS A 26 -17.93 84.86 -18.22
C HIS A 26 -19.26 84.48 -17.56
N GLY A 27 -20.04 83.58 -18.18
CA GLY A 27 -21.28 83.06 -17.60
C GLY A 27 -21.06 82.24 -16.34
N GLY A 28 -22.13 82.01 -15.60
CA GLY A 28 -22.13 81.29 -14.32
C GLY A 28 -22.01 79.76 -14.45
N THR A 29 -21.83 79.07 -13.32
CA THR A 29 -21.61 77.60 -13.23
C THR A 29 -22.82 76.74 -13.60
N THR A 30 -23.97 77.34 -13.90
CA THR A 30 -25.20 76.65 -14.34
C THR A 30 -25.73 77.23 -15.66
N GLU A 31 -25.00 78.17 -16.26
CA GLU A 31 -25.49 78.98 -17.37
C GLU A 31 -25.31 78.29 -18.73
N THR A 32 -26.35 78.44 -19.55
CA THR A 32 -26.38 78.05 -20.95
C THR A 32 -26.69 79.28 -21.79
N VAL A 33 -25.89 79.47 -22.83
CA VAL A 33 -25.99 80.58 -23.79
C VAL A 33 -26.64 80.05 -25.05
N THR A 34 -27.73 80.69 -25.49
CA THR A 34 -28.41 80.28 -26.74
C THR A 34 -27.75 80.98 -27.91
N THR A 35 -27.15 80.20 -28.81
CA THR A 35 -26.54 80.66 -30.06
C THR A 35 -27.44 80.30 -31.24
N GLU A 36 -27.13 80.82 -32.43
CA GLU A 36 -27.85 80.47 -33.68
C GLU A 36 -27.82 78.97 -34.00
N SER A 37 -26.78 78.26 -33.53
CA SER A 37 -26.60 76.81 -33.72
C SER A 37 -27.09 75.96 -32.54
N GLY A 38 -27.76 76.58 -31.55
CA GLY A 38 -28.28 75.92 -30.35
C GLY A 38 -27.66 76.41 -29.05
N SER A 39 -28.00 75.75 -27.94
CA SER A 39 -27.49 76.10 -26.61
C SER A 39 -26.06 75.60 -26.41
N LEU A 40 -25.21 76.46 -25.87
CA LEU A 40 -23.84 76.18 -25.49
C LEU A 40 -23.68 76.44 -23.99
N ASP A 41 -23.03 75.54 -23.27
CA ASP A 41 -22.70 75.76 -21.86
C ASP A 41 -21.66 76.88 -21.72
N SER A 42 -21.75 77.67 -20.65
CA SER A 42 -20.65 78.55 -20.28
C SER A 42 -19.40 77.71 -19.92
N VAL A 43 -18.21 78.31 -20.02
CA VAL A 43 -16.95 77.67 -19.59
C VAL A 43 -17.02 77.28 -18.11
N ALA A 44 -17.63 78.12 -17.27
CA ALA A 44 -17.79 77.84 -15.86
C ALA A 44 -18.69 76.63 -15.59
N LYS A 45 -19.77 76.47 -16.35
CA LYS A 45 -20.65 75.29 -16.25
C LYS A 45 -19.94 74.03 -16.68
N LEU A 46 -19.24 74.04 -17.82
CA LEU A 46 -18.48 72.90 -18.31
C LEU A 46 -17.46 72.39 -17.27
N LEU A 47 -16.71 73.31 -16.66
CA LEU A 47 -15.73 72.99 -15.62
C LEU A 47 -16.39 72.46 -14.35
N ASN A 48 -17.51 73.06 -13.94
CA ASN A 48 -18.27 72.61 -12.77
C ASN A 48 -18.78 71.18 -12.96
N ASP A 49 -19.42 70.90 -14.10
CA ASP A 49 -19.99 69.59 -14.41
C ASP A 49 -18.90 68.52 -14.54
N ALA A 50 -17.74 68.88 -15.14
CA ALA A 50 -16.58 68.00 -15.19
C ALA A 50 -16.02 67.70 -13.79
N ASN A 51 -15.90 68.71 -12.93
CA ASN A 51 -15.42 68.53 -11.56
C ASN A 51 -16.39 67.68 -10.72
N THR A 52 -17.70 67.90 -10.85
CA THR A 52 -18.71 67.04 -10.23
C THR A 52 -18.56 65.61 -10.70
N ARG A 53 -18.46 65.37 -12.01
CA ARG A 53 -18.32 64.02 -12.56
C ARG A 53 -17.08 63.31 -12.04
N ILE A 54 -15.92 63.98 -12.05
CA ILE A 54 -14.66 63.43 -11.52
C ILE A 54 -14.82 63.05 -10.04
N ASN A 55 -15.38 63.94 -9.22
CA ASN A 55 -15.49 63.69 -7.78
C ASN A 55 -16.51 62.58 -7.47
N THR A 56 -17.61 62.49 -8.22
CA THR A 56 -18.60 61.42 -8.07
C THR A 56 -18.06 60.07 -8.56
N GLU A 57 -17.34 60.03 -9.68
CA GLU A 57 -16.72 58.79 -10.18
C GLU A 57 -15.56 58.32 -9.28
N ALA A 58 -14.85 59.25 -8.64
CA ALA A 58 -13.77 58.93 -7.70
C ALA A 58 -14.27 58.57 -6.29
N ASP A 59 -15.53 58.88 -5.98
CA ASP A 59 -16.12 58.60 -4.68
C ASP A 59 -16.14 57.08 -4.42
N GLY A 60 -15.69 56.67 -3.23
CA GLY A 60 -15.61 55.26 -2.84
C GLY A 60 -14.45 54.44 -3.41
N ILE A 61 -13.69 54.92 -4.42
CA ILE A 61 -12.54 54.15 -4.98
C ILE A 61 -11.47 53.88 -3.91
N LEU A 62 -11.17 54.88 -3.08
CA LEU A 62 -10.18 54.74 -2.00
C LEU A 62 -10.64 53.71 -0.95
N GLU A 63 -11.91 53.75 -0.57
CA GLU A 63 -12.49 52.82 0.40
C GLU A 63 -12.46 51.38 -0.14
N GLN A 64 -12.90 51.18 -1.40
CA GLN A 64 -12.79 49.88 -2.08
C GLN A 64 -11.34 49.37 -2.17
N SER A 65 -10.38 50.27 -2.42
CA SER A 65 -8.96 49.91 -2.49
C SER A 65 -8.41 49.48 -1.14
N ILE A 66 -8.83 50.14 -0.05
CA ILE A 66 -8.46 49.77 1.32
C ILE A 66 -9.06 48.42 1.69
N GLU A 67 -10.33 48.17 1.38
CA GLU A 67 -10.99 46.88 1.63
C GLU A 67 -10.33 45.74 0.85
N ALA A 68 -10.05 45.95 -0.43
CA ALA A 68 -9.37 44.95 -1.26
C ALA A 68 -7.96 44.63 -0.75
N ALA A 69 -7.22 45.64 -0.27
CA ALA A 69 -5.91 45.46 0.34
C ALA A 69 -5.99 44.65 1.65
N ALA A 70 -6.95 44.97 2.52
CA ALA A 70 -7.17 44.24 3.78
C ALA A 70 -7.56 42.77 3.54
N LEU A 71 -8.42 42.51 2.56
CA LEU A 71 -8.78 41.15 2.15
C LEU A 71 -7.57 40.38 1.60
N SER A 72 -6.73 41.05 0.80
CA SER A 72 -5.51 40.45 0.25
C SER A 72 -4.52 40.08 1.34
N GLU A 73 -4.35 40.94 2.35
CA GLU A 73 -3.54 40.65 3.53
C GLU A 73 -4.08 39.45 4.32
N GLN A 74 -5.40 39.39 4.53
CA GLN A 74 -6.04 38.25 5.19
C GLN A 74 -5.78 36.93 4.45
N PHE A 75 -5.96 36.91 3.12
CA PHE A 75 -5.70 35.72 2.32
C PHE A 75 -4.23 35.30 2.34
N ALA A 76 -3.29 36.27 2.30
CA ALA A 76 -1.87 35.98 2.41
C ALA A 76 -1.52 35.33 3.76
N ASN A 77 -2.07 35.85 4.86
CA ASN A 77 -1.85 35.29 6.20
C ASN A 77 -2.44 33.87 6.34
N GLN A 78 -3.63 33.64 5.78
CA GLN A 78 -4.26 32.32 5.76
C GLN A 78 -3.46 31.31 4.93
N ALA A 79 -2.98 31.72 3.75
CA ALA A 79 -2.15 30.90 2.89
C ALA A 79 -0.82 30.52 3.56
N GLY A 80 -0.16 31.47 4.25
CA GLY A 80 1.04 31.18 5.03
C GLY A 80 0.79 30.17 6.14
N SER A 81 -0.30 30.36 6.91
CA SER A 81 -0.67 29.43 7.99
C SER A 81 -1.05 28.02 7.49
N GLU A 82 -1.58 27.90 6.28
CA GLU A 82 -1.85 26.60 5.65
C GLU A 82 -0.56 25.94 5.13
N ALA A 83 0.36 26.73 4.56
CA ALA A 83 1.67 26.24 4.14
C ALA A 83 2.48 25.67 5.32
N ASP A 84 2.52 26.39 6.45
CA ASP A 84 3.19 25.93 7.66
C ASP A 84 2.58 24.62 8.19
N ARG A 85 1.25 24.51 8.16
CA ARG A 85 0.54 23.28 8.57
C ARG A 85 0.86 22.10 7.65
N ALA A 86 0.90 22.34 6.33
CA ALA A 86 1.25 21.32 5.35
C ALA A 86 2.71 20.84 5.52
N GLU A 87 3.64 21.76 5.77
CA GLU A 87 5.04 21.42 6.04
C GLU A 87 5.18 20.55 7.31
N GLN A 88 4.55 20.95 8.41
CA GLN A 88 4.58 20.18 9.66
C GLN A 88 3.97 18.78 9.49
N ALA A 89 2.85 18.66 8.76
CA ALA A 89 2.25 17.37 8.47
C ALA A 89 3.20 16.46 7.65
N ALA A 90 3.91 17.02 6.68
CA ALA A 90 4.89 16.28 5.89
C ALA A 90 6.09 15.81 6.74
N LEU A 91 6.63 16.69 7.61
CA LEU A 91 7.71 16.34 8.53
C LEU A 91 7.31 15.23 9.51
N ASN A 92 6.10 15.31 10.06
CA ASN A 92 5.56 14.27 10.93
C ASN A 92 5.41 12.94 10.18
N GLY A 93 4.87 12.95 8.97
CA GLY A 93 4.73 11.74 8.14
C GLY A 93 6.07 11.08 7.81
N VAL A 94 7.13 11.86 7.54
CA VAL A 94 8.48 11.34 7.35
C VAL A 94 9.01 10.67 8.62
N THR A 95 8.84 11.32 9.77
CA THR A 95 9.28 10.82 11.08
C THR A 95 8.58 9.52 11.47
N GLU A 96 7.26 9.44 11.25
CA GLU A 96 6.47 8.23 11.46
C GLU A 96 6.93 7.10 10.54
N THR A 97 7.17 7.40 9.25
CA THR A 97 7.65 6.42 8.27
C THR A 97 9.02 5.86 8.67
N GLN A 98 9.94 6.70 9.15
CA GLN A 98 11.25 6.26 9.65
C GLN A 98 11.11 5.35 10.88
N THR A 99 10.25 5.71 11.82
CA THR A 99 9.98 4.90 13.03
C THR A 99 9.42 3.52 12.66
N ILE A 100 8.46 3.47 11.74
CA ILE A 100 7.88 2.21 11.25
C ILE A 100 8.94 1.37 10.55
N LEU A 101 9.79 1.99 9.72
CA LEU A 101 10.86 1.28 9.03
C LEU A 101 11.85 0.63 10.00
N GLU A 102 12.29 1.35 11.04
CA GLU A 102 13.16 0.81 12.08
C GLU A 102 12.50 -0.35 12.84
N GLN A 103 11.21 -0.23 13.16
CA GLN A 103 10.45 -1.29 13.82
C GLN A 103 10.32 -2.55 12.94
N VAL A 104 10.05 -2.38 11.65
CA VAL A 104 9.95 -3.50 10.69
C VAL A 104 11.32 -4.18 10.52
N GLN A 105 12.40 -3.42 10.40
CA GLN A 105 13.74 -3.98 10.31
C GLN A 105 14.12 -4.77 11.58
N THR A 106 13.84 -4.20 12.75
CA THR A 106 14.13 -4.85 14.03
C THR A 106 13.32 -6.13 14.23
N SER A 107 12.01 -6.08 13.99
CA SER A 107 11.13 -7.25 14.11
C SER A 107 11.46 -8.34 13.09
N GLY A 108 11.82 -7.96 11.86
CA GLY A 108 12.29 -8.89 10.84
C GLY A 108 13.57 -9.61 11.27
N ALA A 109 14.57 -8.86 11.76
CA ALA A 109 15.81 -9.44 12.27
C ALA A 109 15.60 -10.39 13.45
N GLN A 110 14.74 -10.00 14.40
CA GLN A 110 14.38 -10.85 15.56
C GLN A 110 13.68 -12.14 15.13
N THR A 111 12.77 -12.06 14.15
CA THR A 111 12.06 -13.23 13.63
C THR A 111 13.04 -14.23 12.99
N LEU A 112 13.98 -13.72 12.18
CA LEU A 112 15.01 -14.57 11.57
C LEU A 112 15.91 -15.23 12.63
N GLN A 113 16.32 -14.47 13.65
CA GLN A 113 17.12 -15.01 14.75
C GLN A 113 16.39 -16.08 15.56
N GLN A 114 15.10 -15.87 15.84
CA GLN A 114 14.26 -16.83 16.54
C GLN A 114 14.06 -18.11 15.72
N ALA A 115 13.83 -17.98 14.40
CA ALA A 115 13.71 -19.11 13.50
C ALA A 115 15.00 -19.93 13.43
N ASP A 116 16.16 -19.27 13.31
CA ASP A 116 17.46 -19.94 13.32
C ASP A 116 17.72 -20.66 14.64
N THR A 117 17.48 -19.99 15.78
CA THR A 117 17.62 -20.59 17.10
C THR A 117 16.70 -21.81 17.29
N ALA A 118 15.46 -21.73 16.81
CA ALA A 118 14.51 -22.84 16.86
C ALA A 118 14.98 -24.03 16.01
N LEU A 119 15.45 -23.77 14.78
CA LEU A 119 15.98 -24.81 13.89
C LEU A 119 17.21 -25.49 14.51
N GLN A 120 18.16 -24.72 15.03
CA GLN A 120 19.36 -25.24 15.70
C GLN A 120 18.99 -26.10 16.91
N THR A 121 17.99 -25.66 17.69
CA THR A 121 17.50 -26.42 18.85
C THR A 121 16.85 -27.73 18.43
N ILE A 122 16.03 -27.73 17.37
CA ILE A 122 15.39 -28.94 16.85
C ILE A 122 16.44 -29.89 16.30
N LEU A 123 17.40 -29.39 15.53
CA LEU A 123 18.48 -30.20 14.96
C LEU A 123 19.33 -30.84 16.07
N ALA A 124 19.72 -30.07 17.09
CA ALA A 124 20.46 -30.58 18.23
C ALA A 124 19.69 -31.67 18.97
N LYS A 125 18.38 -31.48 19.19
CA LYS A 125 17.52 -32.51 19.80
C LYS A 125 17.40 -33.75 18.93
N LEU A 126 17.21 -33.61 17.62
CA LEU A 126 17.08 -34.74 16.70
C LEU A 126 18.38 -35.57 16.66
N LEU A 127 19.52 -34.90 16.55
CA LEU A 127 20.84 -35.54 16.60
C LEU A 127 21.07 -36.26 17.93
N ALA A 128 20.68 -35.64 19.05
CA ALA A 128 20.81 -36.24 20.37
C ALA A 128 19.95 -37.49 20.58
N VAL A 129 18.83 -37.64 19.86
CA VAL A 129 17.99 -38.85 19.93
C VAL A 129 18.67 -40.04 19.22
N GLY A 130 19.57 -39.78 18.26
CA GLY A 130 20.35 -40.83 17.59
C GLY A 130 19.48 -41.82 16.79
N LEU A 131 18.42 -41.33 16.14
CA LEU A 131 17.60 -42.14 15.23
C LEU A 131 18.35 -42.42 13.91
N PRO A 132 18.09 -43.57 13.25
CA PRO A 132 18.56 -43.80 11.89
C PRO A 132 17.98 -42.78 10.90
N ASP A 133 18.79 -42.35 9.92
CA ASP A 133 18.39 -41.35 8.91
C ASP A 133 17.29 -41.84 7.96
N SER A 134 17.06 -43.15 7.88
CA SER A 134 16.00 -43.76 7.07
C SER A 134 15.55 -45.09 7.67
N LEU A 135 14.24 -45.34 7.55
CA LEU A 135 13.61 -46.64 7.85
C LEU A 135 13.11 -47.34 6.59
N ILE A 136 13.38 -46.79 5.41
CA ILE A 136 12.95 -47.38 4.14
C ILE A 136 13.65 -48.73 3.96
N GLY A 137 12.86 -49.79 3.74
CA GLY A 137 13.37 -51.16 3.61
C GLY A 137 13.58 -51.91 4.92
N ALA A 138 13.33 -51.28 6.08
CA ALA A 138 13.48 -51.88 7.41
C ALA A 138 12.19 -52.57 7.90
N ALA A 139 11.35 -53.08 6.99
CA ALA A 139 10.11 -53.77 7.36
C ALA A 139 10.41 -55.01 8.21
N GLY A 140 9.62 -55.24 9.27
CA GLY A 140 9.85 -56.34 10.22
C GLY A 140 10.98 -56.10 11.24
N GLN A 141 11.62 -54.93 11.22
CA GLN A 141 12.64 -54.54 12.19
C GLN A 141 12.07 -53.59 13.26
N LEU A 142 12.69 -53.58 14.44
CA LEU A 142 12.37 -52.74 15.58
C LEU A 142 13.55 -51.80 15.88
N LEU A 143 13.25 -50.59 16.37
CA LEU A 143 14.26 -49.71 16.93
C LEU A 143 14.57 -50.13 18.37
N LYS A 144 15.82 -50.51 18.63
CA LYS A 144 16.33 -50.86 19.94
C LYS A 144 17.32 -49.81 20.42
N VAL A 145 17.20 -49.38 21.67
CA VAL A 145 18.19 -48.50 22.31
C VAL A 145 19.53 -49.23 22.41
N LYS A 146 20.62 -48.55 22.04
CA LYS A 146 21.98 -49.10 22.14
C LYS A 146 22.37 -49.31 23.61
N ASN A 147 23.27 -50.25 23.87
CA ASN A 147 23.70 -50.57 25.23
C ASN A 147 24.46 -49.41 25.92
N ASP A 148 25.06 -48.52 25.14
CA ASP A 148 25.72 -47.30 25.62
C ASP A 148 24.76 -46.10 25.73
N GLU A 149 23.45 -46.34 25.51
CA GLU A 149 22.37 -45.34 25.55
C GLU A 149 22.56 -44.17 24.56
N SER A 150 23.47 -44.31 23.59
CA SER A 150 23.83 -43.25 22.65
C SER A 150 22.81 -43.04 21.51
N GLY A 151 21.73 -43.80 21.48
CA GLY A 151 20.68 -43.72 20.44
C GLY A 151 20.07 -45.07 20.09
N TYR A 152 19.59 -45.21 18.86
CA TYR A 152 18.86 -46.39 18.39
C TYR A 152 19.63 -47.17 17.33
N THR A 153 19.31 -48.47 17.22
CA THR A 153 19.73 -49.34 16.14
C THR A 153 18.56 -50.19 15.67
N LEU A 154 18.55 -50.57 14.39
CA LEU A 154 17.56 -51.49 13.84
C LEU A 154 17.94 -52.93 14.22
N VAL A 155 16.97 -53.67 14.76
CA VAL A 155 17.11 -55.09 15.05
C VAL A 155 15.94 -55.85 14.45
N ASN A 156 16.18 -57.06 13.96
CA ASN A 156 15.08 -57.91 13.50
C ASN A 156 14.13 -58.21 14.66
N SER A 157 12.82 -58.13 14.42
CA SER A 157 11.83 -58.49 15.42
C SER A 157 11.97 -59.97 15.80
N ALA A 158 12.33 -60.27 17.06
CA ALA A 158 12.26 -61.61 17.62
C ALA A 158 10.81 -62.14 17.70
N ALA A 159 9.82 -61.26 17.49
CA ALA A 159 8.40 -61.58 17.50
C ALA A 159 7.83 -61.90 16.11
N SER A 160 8.67 -62.20 15.11
CA SER A 160 8.21 -62.81 13.84
C SER A 160 8.35 -64.32 13.98
N PRO A 161 7.36 -65.03 14.56
CA PRO A 161 7.51 -66.43 14.89
C PRO A 161 7.83 -67.26 13.64
N ARG A 162 8.73 -68.24 13.75
CA ARG A 162 9.15 -69.07 12.61
C ARG A 162 7.95 -69.88 12.11
N PHE A 163 7.64 -69.72 10.83
CA PHE A 163 6.66 -70.53 10.13
C PHE A 163 7.29 -71.86 9.72
N PHE A 164 6.55 -72.94 9.89
CA PHE A 164 6.87 -74.27 9.38
C PHE A 164 5.66 -74.79 8.61
N GLY A 165 5.81 -74.98 7.30
CA GLY A 165 4.79 -75.54 6.42
C GLY A 165 5.23 -76.89 5.86
N LEU A 166 4.36 -77.88 5.96
CA LEU A 166 4.56 -79.22 5.41
C LEU A 166 3.68 -79.38 4.17
N ALA A 167 4.31 -79.73 3.06
CA ALA A 167 3.67 -80.04 1.80
C ALA A 167 4.21 -81.36 1.24
N HIS A 168 3.40 -82.16 0.57
CA HIS A 168 3.90 -83.22 -0.28
C HIS A 168 4.58 -82.65 -1.53
N SER A 169 5.61 -83.34 -2.01
CA SER A 169 6.12 -83.16 -3.36
C SER A 169 5.01 -83.36 -4.40
N THR A 170 5.19 -82.81 -5.60
CA THR A 170 4.19 -82.83 -6.67
C THR A 170 3.74 -84.25 -7.06
N ASP A 171 4.62 -85.25 -6.88
CA ASP A 171 4.37 -86.67 -7.09
C ASP A 171 3.81 -87.41 -5.87
N GLY A 172 3.64 -86.72 -4.73
CA GLY A 172 3.06 -87.24 -3.50
C GLY A 172 3.98 -88.14 -2.68
N THR A 173 5.23 -88.36 -3.10
CA THR A 173 6.11 -89.38 -2.50
C THR A 173 6.98 -88.87 -1.36
N GLU A 174 7.29 -87.57 -1.33
CA GLU A 174 8.16 -86.95 -0.32
C GLU A 174 7.39 -85.91 0.48
N LEU A 175 7.73 -85.79 1.77
CA LEU A 175 7.38 -84.63 2.58
C LEU A 175 8.42 -83.53 2.34
N LEU A 176 7.94 -82.32 2.09
CA LEU A 176 8.73 -81.10 1.93
C LEU A 176 8.45 -80.17 3.11
N LEU A 177 9.52 -79.66 3.71
CA LEU A 177 9.46 -78.64 4.75
C LEU A 177 9.82 -77.29 4.13
N THR A 178 8.91 -76.33 4.24
CA THR A 178 9.20 -74.91 4.03
C THR A 178 9.26 -74.23 5.38
N GLU A 179 10.37 -73.55 5.67
CA GLU A 179 10.52 -72.79 6.91
C GLU A 179 11.06 -71.39 6.65
N GLY A 180 10.71 -70.46 7.54
CA GLY A 180 11.27 -69.11 7.54
C GLY A 180 10.44 -68.16 8.39
N ARG A 181 10.70 -66.86 8.24
CA ARG A 181 10.08 -65.79 9.04
C ARG A 181 9.34 -64.76 8.17
N GLU A 182 9.03 -65.14 6.92
CA GLU A 182 8.32 -64.34 5.93
C GLU A 182 6.81 -64.62 5.95
N ASP A 183 6.05 -63.90 5.12
CA ASP A 183 4.62 -64.17 4.91
C ASP A 183 4.44 -65.39 3.97
N TYR A 184 3.74 -66.42 4.43
CA TYR A 184 3.45 -67.63 3.66
C TYR A 184 1.94 -67.79 3.41
N ASP A 185 1.56 -68.21 2.19
CA ASP A 185 0.18 -68.62 1.91
C ASP A 185 -0.09 -70.00 2.50
N THR A 186 -0.79 -70.04 3.64
CA THR A 186 -1.05 -71.26 4.41
C THR A 186 -1.87 -72.30 3.65
N ARG A 187 -2.55 -71.93 2.56
CA ARG A 187 -3.33 -72.85 1.72
C ARG A 187 -2.47 -73.79 0.88
N LEU A 188 -1.18 -73.48 0.72
CA LEU A 188 -0.22 -74.30 -0.02
C LEU A 188 0.31 -75.50 0.78
N PHE A 189 -0.02 -75.59 2.07
CA PHE A 189 0.52 -76.58 2.99
C PHE A 189 -0.59 -77.48 3.54
N GLN A 190 -0.33 -78.78 3.67
CA GLN A 190 -1.29 -79.70 4.28
C GLN A 190 -1.32 -79.58 5.81
N ALA A 191 -0.18 -79.22 6.41
CA ALA A 191 -0.09 -78.87 7.82
C ALA A 191 0.88 -77.70 7.99
N TRP A 192 0.59 -76.80 8.92
CA TRP A 192 1.47 -75.69 9.24
C TRP A 192 1.43 -75.37 10.73
N MET A 193 2.53 -74.79 11.21
CA MET A 193 2.69 -74.33 12.57
C MET A 193 3.51 -73.04 12.60
N ILE A 194 3.25 -72.24 13.62
CA ILE A 194 4.02 -71.07 13.98
C ILE A 194 4.60 -71.33 15.38
N SER A 195 5.93 -71.32 15.52
CA SER A 195 6.59 -71.63 16.80
C SER A 195 7.94 -70.91 16.93
N GLU A 196 8.40 -70.74 18.17
CA GLU A 196 9.73 -70.23 18.51
C GLU A 196 10.48 -71.25 19.38
N GLY A 197 11.78 -71.41 19.15
CA GLY A 197 12.63 -72.28 19.96
C GLY A 197 12.51 -73.79 19.69
N ILE A 198 11.86 -74.19 18.58
CA ILE A 198 11.77 -75.58 18.12
C ILE A 198 12.25 -75.62 16.67
N ASN A 199 13.10 -76.58 16.30
CA ASN A 199 13.51 -76.80 14.90
C ASN A 199 12.96 -78.15 14.40
N PHE A 200 12.52 -78.19 13.15
CA PHE A 200 12.08 -79.42 12.49
C PHE A 200 13.00 -79.74 11.31
N SER A 201 13.20 -81.03 11.05
CA SER A 201 13.90 -81.50 9.85
C SER A 201 13.21 -82.75 9.31
N ILE A 202 13.34 -82.99 8.00
CA ILE A 202 12.88 -84.23 7.37
C ILE A 202 14.09 -85.13 7.19
N GLN A 203 14.09 -86.27 7.87
CA GLN A 203 15.14 -87.28 7.75
C GLN A 203 14.50 -88.60 7.37
N ARG A 204 14.94 -89.19 6.25
CA ARG A 204 14.39 -90.46 5.73
C ARG A 204 12.85 -90.44 5.59
N ASN A 205 12.30 -89.33 5.11
CA ASN A 205 10.86 -89.10 4.94
C ASN A 205 10.04 -89.11 6.25
N GLU A 206 10.69 -88.91 7.41
CA GLU A 206 10.03 -88.75 8.71
C GLU A 206 10.28 -87.35 9.27
N LEU A 207 9.26 -86.77 9.92
CA LEU A 207 9.37 -85.50 10.62
C LEU A 207 10.12 -85.70 11.94
N VAL A 208 11.28 -85.06 12.07
CA VAL A 208 12.10 -85.10 13.28
C VAL A 208 12.12 -83.72 13.93
N MET A 209 11.73 -83.66 15.20
CA MET A 209 11.90 -82.47 16.04
C MET A 209 13.31 -82.44 16.63
N GLN A 210 14.02 -81.34 16.43
CA GLN A 210 15.32 -81.04 16.98
C GLN A 210 15.15 -79.98 18.07
N LEU A 211 15.45 -80.37 19.31
CA LEU A 211 15.53 -79.47 20.48
C LEU A 211 16.93 -78.88 20.58
#